data_AF-A0ABD1U5J8-F1
#
_entry.id   AF-A0ABD1U5J8-F1
#
_cell.length_a   1.000
_cell.length_b   1.000
_cell.length_c   1.000
_cell.angle_alpha   90.00
_cell.angle_beta   90.00
_cell.angle_gamma   90.00
#
_symmetry.space_group_name_H-M   'P 1'
#
loop_
_entity.id
_entity.type
_entity.pdbx_description
1 polymer ?
#
loop_
_entity_poly.entity_id
_entity_poly.type
_entity_poly.pdbx_seq_one_letter_code
_entity_poly.pdbx_strand_id
1 'polypeptide(L)'
;MDSIVSATIEVTLEKLLAIATEEFNLAVLKDADRRQVSDEAVKLWLKKLEDVAYDADNALDEIIYENLRHTVQIQNQMKPKVCLYFSFYNPLAFRRKMAHKINNINVNFKRINDEAGLHGFLRRVAESAPSQPQVKETDAITADPVFVGRQNDESKFVEQITGEINDVFSVLPIVGMGGIGKTTLARRIFNHPRTETHFDERIWVCVSEKFDVPKILKSILVSLMETFQGDSRHAVMDALRKKLKDKRCLIVLDDLWNDKREEWDDLKNALMGVNPNKGNVIIVTTHNESVASIVNPHNWYNLEKLSEDDCWSIIKAKAFESGDVPELFQTIGKAIAQQCRGSPLAANMMGAVLRGKEIDDWKSIQDIEPSNIEGYQNSMVKVLSFDHLPSSSLKECSAYCSIFPKDSLI
;
A
#
# COMPACT_ATOMS: atom_id res chain seq x y z
N MET A 1 -13.71 1.37 40.26
CA MET A 1 -12.28 0.97 40.27
C MET A 1 -11.66 1.04 38.88
N ASP A 2 -12.43 0.85 37.81
CA ASP A 2 -11.94 0.94 36.41
C ASP A 2 -11.38 2.32 36.00
N SER A 3 -12.00 3.42 36.46
CA SER A 3 -11.53 4.79 36.15
C SER A 3 -10.13 5.12 36.70
N ILE A 4 -9.77 4.57 37.88
CA ILE A 4 -8.48 4.87 38.52
C ILE A 4 -7.35 4.03 37.90
N VAL A 5 -7.64 2.83 37.41
CA VAL A 5 -6.67 1.96 36.73
C VAL A 5 -6.33 2.54 35.35
N SER A 6 -7.35 2.95 34.58
CA SER A 6 -7.20 3.59 33.27
C SER A 6 -6.36 4.87 33.36
N ALA A 7 -6.73 5.80 34.25
CA ALA A 7 -6.03 7.07 34.40
C ALA A 7 -4.58 6.92 34.88
N THR A 8 -4.28 5.89 35.68
CA THR A 8 -2.90 5.66 36.15
C THR A 8 -2.03 5.09 35.02
N ILE A 9 -2.57 4.18 34.19
CA ILE A 9 -1.86 3.60 33.05
C ILE A 9 -1.60 4.68 32.00
N GLU A 10 -2.59 5.50 31.70
CA GLU A 10 -2.51 6.63 30.77
C GLU A 10 -1.42 7.62 31.21
N VAL A 11 -1.41 8.03 32.48
CA VAL A 11 -0.33 8.88 33.04
C VAL A 11 1.05 8.23 32.98
N THR A 12 1.13 6.90 33.04
CA THR A 12 2.40 6.18 33.02
C THR A 12 2.91 6.00 31.58
N LEU A 13 2.01 5.76 30.62
CA LEU A 13 2.29 5.73 29.19
C LEU A 13 2.68 7.10 28.67
N GLU A 14 1.93 8.15 29.03
CA GLU A 14 2.25 9.54 28.68
C GLU A 14 3.63 9.93 29.21
N LYS A 15 4.02 9.47 30.41
CA LYS A 15 5.37 9.72 30.93
C LYS A 15 6.45 9.00 30.14
N LEU A 16 6.25 7.74 29.77
CA LEU A 16 7.21 7.00 28.93
C LEU A 16 7.36 7.65 27.54
N LEU A 17 6.24 8.06 26.95
CA LEU A 17 6.16 8.67 25.62
C LEU A 17 6.78 10.07 25.61
N ALA A 18 6.44 10.91 26.60
CA ALA A 18 7.01 12.24 26.78
C ALA A 18 8.53 12.18 26.98
N ILE A 19 9.03 11.22 27.77
CA ILE A 19 10.46 11.08 28.05
C ILE A 19 11.24 10.64 26.81
N ALA A 20 10.74 9.65 26.05
CA ALA A 20 11.37 9.25 24.79
C ALA A 20 11.49 10.43 23.80
N THR A 21 10.48 11.31 23.79
CA THR A 21 10.44 12.49 22.91
C THR A 21 11.18 13.73 23.45
N GLU A 22 11.27 13.91 24.77
CA GLU A 22 11.97 15.04 25.41
C GLU A 22 13.47 14.79 25.57
N GLU A 23 13.87 13.54 25.84
CA GLU A 23 15.27 13.18 26.07
C GLU A 23 16.04 12.98 24.76
N PHE A 24 15.42 12.39 23.72
CA PHE A 24 16.09 12.11 22.45
C PHE A 24 15.51 12.93 21.30
N ASN A 25 16.26 13.95 20.88
CA ASN A 25 15.92 14.71 19.68
C ASN A 25 16.22 13.89 18.42
N LEU A 26 15.27 13.85 17.47
CA LEU A 26 15.43 13.27 16.14
C LEU A 26 16.74 13.69 15.44
N ALA A 27 17.21 14.92 15.65
CA ALA A 27 18.48 15.38 15.10
C ALA A 27 19.71 14.67 15.71
N VAL A 28 19.67 14.35 17.00
CA VAL A 28 20.72 13.61 17.72
C VAL A 28 20.75 12.16 17.26
N LEU A 29 19.58 11.53 17.12
CA LEU A 29 19.47 10.16 16.61
C LEU A 29 19.94 10.06 15.15
N LYS A 30 19.59 11.04 14.30
CA LYS A 30 20.06 11.11 12.91
C LYS A 30 21.57 11.33 12.78
N ASP A 31 22.18 12.12 13.66
CA ASP A 31 23.63 12.32 13.66
C ASP A 31 24.37 11.07 14.15
N ALA A 32 23.85 10.44 15.21
CA ALA A 32 24.39 9.19 15.74
C ALA A 32 24.34 8.06 14.71
N ASP A 33 23.21 7.90 14.02
CA ASP A 33 23.03 6.88 12.96
C ASP A 33 23.99 7.08 11.78
N ARG A 34 24.28 8.33 11.39
CA ARG A 34 25.30 8.62 10.36
C ARG A 34 26.71 8.26 10.80
N ARG A 35 27.03 8.48 12.07
CA ARG A 35 28.38 8.31 12.62
C ARG A 35 28.68 6.88 13.05
N GLN A 36 27.67 6.03 13.25
CA GLN A 36 27.86 4.65 13.73
C GLN A 36 28.74 3.78 12.82
N VAL A 37 28.79 4.10 11.52
CA VAL A 37 29.60 3.37 10.53
C VAL A 37 31.10 3.65 10.69
N SER A 38 31.44 4.84 11.20
CA SER A 38 32.82 5.34 11.29
C SER A 38 33.34 5.54 12.72
N ASP A 39 32.44 5.62 13.72
CA ASP A 39 32.73 5.95 15.11
C ASP A 39 32.18 4.85 16.04
N GLU A 40 33.08 3.95 16.47
CA GLU A 40 32.73 2.78 17.29
C GLU A 40 32.16 3.19 18.67
N ALA A 41 32.51 4.38 19.18
CA ALA A 41 31.98 4.87 20.45
C ALA A 41 30.50 5.30 20.31
N VAL A 42 30.14 5.92 19.18
CA VAL A 42 28.75 6.26 18.85
C VAL A 42 27.91 5.02 18.58
N LYS A 43 28.49 4.01 17.93
CA LYS A 43 27.83 2.72 17.70
C LYS A 43 27.53 1.98 19.01
N LEU A 44 28.48 1.97 19.94
CA LEU A 44 28.27 1.38 21.27
C LEU A 44 27.21 2.16 22.07
N TRP A 45 27.16 3.48 21.90
CA TRP A 45 26.16 4.34 22.51
C TRP A 45 24.75 4.07 21.95
N LEU A 46 24.59 3.95 20.63
CA LEU A 46 23.33 3.57 19.98
C LEU A 46 22.83 2.21 20.44
N LYS A 47 23.73 1.22 20.53
CA LYS A 47 23.37 -0.11 21.02
C LYS A 47 22.82 -0.08 22.44
N LYS A 48 23.43 0.71 23.34
CA LYS A 48 22.89 0.90 24.70
C LYS A 48 21.50 1.55 24.67
N LEU A 49 21.26 2.47 23.74
CA LEU A 49 19.97 3.12 23.58
C LEU A 49 18.91 2.15 23.09
N GLU A 50 19.24 1.31 22.11
CA GLU A 50 18.38 0.22 21.61
C GLU A 50 18.02 -0.77 22.72
N ASP A 51 18.99 -1.18 23.54
CA ASP A 51 18.76 -2.09 24.67
C ASP A 51 17.74 -1.49 25.67
N VAL A 52 17.83 -0.19 25.97
CA VAL A 52 16.88 0.48 26.88
C VAL A 52 15.52 0.71 26.24
N ALA A 53 15.46 0.95 24.92
CA ALA A 53 14.21 1.01 24.18
C ALA A 53 13.49 -0.36 24.17
N TYR A 54 14.24 -1.44 24.03
CA TYR A 54 13.73 -2.80 24.12
C TYR A 54 13.19 -3.11 25.53
N ASP A 55 13.88 -2.67 26.59
CA ASP A 55 13.37 -2.77 27.96
C ASP A 55 12.06 -1.99 28.18
N ALA A 56 11.91 -0.83 27.52
CA ALA A 56 10.69 -0.04 27.55
C ALA A 56 9.53 -0.75 26.83
N ASP A 57 9.78 -1.32 25.66
CA ASP A 57 8.79 -2.09 24.89
C ASP A 57 8.29 -3.31 25.68
N ASN A 58 9.20 -4.06 26.30
CA ASN A 58 8.86 -5.17 27.19
C ASN A 58 8.00 -4.73 28.39
N ALA A 59 8.23 -3.53 28.94
CA ALA A 59 7.42 -3.00 30.03
C ALA A 59 6.02 -2.59 29.55
N LEU A 60 5.90 -2.05 28.34
CA LEU A 60 4.63 -1.74 27.69
C LEU A 60 3.81 -3.00 27.45
N ASP A 61 4.42 -4.04 26.88
CA ASP A 61 3.78 -5.33 26.66
C ASP A 61 3.26 -5.96 27.95
N GLU A 62 4.02 -5.88 29.05
CA GLU A 62 3.58 -6.39 30.36
C GLU A 62 2.38 -5.60 30.91
N ILE A 63 2.29 -4.28 30.64
CA ILE A 63 1.13 -3.45 31.01
C ILE A 63 -0.09 -3.80 30.15
N ILE A 64 0.09 -3.91 28.84
CA ILE A 64 -0.97 -4.25 27.88
C ILE A 64 -1.54 -5.63 28.20
N TYR A 65 -0.66 -6.60 28.46
CA TYR A 65 -1.04 -7.96 28.82
C TYR A 65 -1.88 -8.00 30.10
N GLU A 66 -1.46 -7.31 31.17
CA GLU A 66 -2.24 -7.27 32.42
C GLU A 66 -3.57 -6.53 32.25
N ASN A 67 -3.65 -5.52 31.39
CA ASN A 67 -4.91 -4.85 31.07
C ASN A 67 -5.89 -5.80 30.37
N LEU A 68 -5.45 -6.46 29.29
CA LEU A 68 -6.23 -7.46 28.56
C LEU A 68 -6.69 -8.60 29.48
N ARG A 69 -5.80 -9.11 30.33
CA ARG A 69 -6.09 -10.14 31.33
C ARG A 69 -7.18 -9.69 32.31
N HIS A 70 -7.12 -8.45 32.80
CA HIS A 70 -8.12 -7.90 33.72
C HIS A 70 -9.49 -7.72 33.03
N THR A 71 -9.52 -7.28 31.77
CA THR A 71 -10.75 -7.18 30.97
C THR A 71 -11.41 -8.55 30.77
N VAL A 72 -10.62 -9.57 30.45
CA VAL A 72 -11.10 -10.95 30.25
C VAL A 72 -11.61 -11.58 31.56
N GLN A 73 -10.99 -11.28 32.71
CA GLN A 73 -11.43 -11.75 34.02
C GLN A 73 -12.74 -11.09 34.50
N ILE A 74 -12.99 -9.82 34.14
CA ILE A 74 -14.26 -9.14 34.46
C ILE A 74 -15.42 -9.72 33.65
N GLN A 75 -15.17 -10.16 32.41
CA GLN A 75 -16.19 -10.78 31.53
C GLN A 75 -16.57 -12.20 31.96
N ASN A 76 -15.64 -12.98 32.53
CA ASN A 76 -15.90 -14.31 33.05
C ASN A 76 -16.17 -14.27 34.56
N GLN A 77 -17.45 -14.19 34.97
CA GLN A 77 -17.90 -14.15 36.39
C GLN A 77 -17.54 -15.42 37.22
N MET A 78 -16.26 -15.75 37.38
CA MET A 78 -15.83 -16.59 38.50
C MET A 78 -15.58 -15.66 39.70
N LYS A 79 -16.44 -15.74 40.72
CA LYS A 79 -16.10 -15.20 42.05
C LYS A 79 -15.09 -16.13 42.72
N PRO A 80 -13.93 -15.65 43.19
CA PRO A 80 -13.20 -16.36 44.23
C PRO A 80 -13.13 -15.45 45.46
N LYS A 81 -13.86 -15.84 46.51
CA LYS A 81 -13.74 -15.25 47.85
C LYS A 81 -12.36 -15.49 48.50
N VAL A 82 -11.38 -16.07 47.79
CA VAL A 82 -10.04 -16.33 48.29
C VAL A 82 -9.01 -16.25 47.14
N CYS A 83 -8.64 -15.04 46.70
CA CYS A 83 -7.47 -14.83 45.82
C CYS A 83 -6.60 -13.63 46.24
N LEU A 84 -6.90 -13.00 47.38
CA LEU A 84 -6.16 -11.83 47.89
C LEU A 84 -4.81 -12.18 48.57
N TYR A 85 -4.40 -13.46 48.59
CA TYR A 85 -3.26 -13.93 49.39
C TYR A 85 -2.13 -14.63 48.60
N PHE A 86 -2.11 -14.56 47.28
CA PHE A 86 -0.93 -14.92 46.49
C PHE A 86 -0.29 -13.65 45.93
N SER A 87 1.02 -13.48 46.13
CA SER A 87 1.78 -12.27 45.76
C SER A 87 1.71 -11.91 44.27
N PHE A 88 1.26 -12.84 43.43
CA PHE A 88 1.05 -12.67 41.98
C PHE A 88 -0.30 -12.03 41.60
N TYR A 89 -1.19 -11.73 42.56
CA TYR A 89 -2.58 -11.30 42.32
C TYR A 89 -2.95 -9.95 42.96
N ASN A 90 -1.96 -9.19 43.44
CA ASN A 90 -2.21 -7.90 44.07
C ASN A 90 -1.96 -6.75 43.07
N PRO A 91 -3.02 -6.03 42.61
CA PRO A 91 -2.87 -4.90 41.70
C PRO A 91 -1.92 -3.81 42.20
N LEU A 92 -1.82 -3.63 43.53
CA LEU A 92 -0.88 -2.68 44.14
C LEU A 92 0.57 -3.18 44.07
N ALA A 93 0.80 -4.48 44.17
CA ALA A 93 2.13 -5.07 44.03
C ALA A 93 2.60 -5.01 42.57
N PHE A 94 1.72 -5.32 41.61
CA PHE A 94 2.01 -5.15 40.18
C PHE A 94 2.31 -3.68 39.84
N ARG A 95 1.49 -2.73 40.32
CA ARG A 95 1.75 -1.29 40.16
C ARG A 95 3.10 -0.88 40.72
N ARG A 96 3.46 -1.32 41.92
CA ARG A 96 4.79 -1.02 42.49
C ARG A 96 5.92 -1.61 41.65
N LYS A 97 5.80 -2.86 41.22
CA LYS A 97 6.77 -3.52 40.33
C LYS A 97 6.94 -2.73 39.03
N MET A 98 5.85 -2.34 38.40
CA MET A 98 5.90 -1.59 37.14
C MET A 98 6.43 -0.18 37.32
N ALA A 99 6.04 0.52 38.40
CA ALA A 99 6.60 1.81 38.75
C ALA A 99 8.13 1.75 38.97
N HIS A 100 8.63 0.68 39.61
CA HIS A 100 10.07 0.47 39.76
C HIS A 100 10.77 0.18 38.42
N LYS A 101 10.18 -0.66 37.55
CA LYS A 101 10.72 -0.93 36.21
C LYS A 101 10.82 0.34 35.37
N ILE A 102 9.75 1.13 35.35
CA ILE A 102 9.68 2.39 34.61
C ILE A 102 10.65 3.42 35.18
N ASN A 103 10.77 3.51 36.50
CA ASN A 103 11.78 4.36 37.12
C ASN A 103 13.21 3.93 36.73
N ASN A 104 13.48 2.62 36.62
CA ASN A 104 14.78 2.12 36.19
C ASN A 104 15.07 2.44 34.71
N ILE A 105 14.07 2.26 33.84
CA ILE A 105 14.13 2.63 32.42
C ILE A 105 14.42 4.13 32.28
N ASN A 106 13.71 4.98 33.04
CA ASN A 106 13.92 6.43 33.04
C ASN A 106 15.33 6.83 33.49
N VAL A 107 15.85 6.19 34.55
CA VAL A 107 17.22 6.44 35.01
C VAL A 107 18.24 6.04 33.93
N ASN A 108 17.98 4.95 33.21
CA ASN A 108 18.86 4.48 32.13
C ASN A 108 18.81 5.37 30.89
N PHE A 109 17.62 5.81 30.45
CA PHE A 109 17.49 6.77 29.33
C PHE A 109 18.18 8.08 29.65
N LYS A 110 17.96 8.63 30.85
CA LYS A 110 18.63 9.86 31.30
C LYS A 110 20.15 9.71 31.31
N ARG A 111 20.66 8.59 31.81
CA ARG A 111 22.11 8.30 31.80
C ARG A 111 22.67 8.25 30.38
N ILE A 112 21.97 7.59 29.44
CA ILE A 112 22.39 7.50 28.04
C ILE A 112 22.33 8.88 27.36
N ASN A 113 21.33 9.69 27.70
CA ASN A 113 21.20 11.05 27.19
C ASN A 113 22.30 11.98 27.74
N ASP A 114 22.65 11.84 29.02
CA ASP A 114 23.80 12.55 29.61
C ASP A 114 25.12 12.12 28.95
N GLU A 115 25.26 10.84 28.57
CA GLU A 115 26.38 10.32 27.77
C GLU A 115 26.39 10.92 26.34
N ALA A 116 25.25 11.30 25.77
CA ALA A 116 25.15 11.88 24.43
C ALA A 116 25.91 13.23 24.31
N GLY A 117 25.92 14.02 25.39
CA GLY A 117 26.68 15.28 25.45
C GLY A 117 28.20 15.10 25.34
N LEU A 118 28.73 13.94 25.75
CA LEU A 118 30.15 13.59 25.64
C LEU A 118 30.57 13.27 24.19
N HIS A 119 29.61 12.95 23.31
CA HIS A 119 29.83 12.61 21.90
C HIS A 119 29.63 13.81 20.94
N GLY A 120 29.35 15.00 21.48
CA GLY A 120 29.29 16.26 20.72
C GLY A 120 27.97 16.55 20.00
N PHE A 121 26.87 15.88 20.36
CA PHE A 121 25.58 16.09 19.70
C PHE A 121 24.92 17.42 20.13
N LEU A 122 24.67 18.34 19.18
CA LEU A 122 24.02 19.64 19.44
C LEU A 122 22.47 19.53 19.44
N ARG A 123 21.83 20.08 20.47
CA ARG A 123 20.37 20.10 20.68
C ARG A 123 19.73 21.33 20.00
N ARG A 124 18.88 21.12 18.99
CA ARG A 124 17.97 22.16 18.43
C ARG A 124 16.53 21.67 18.32
N VAL A 125 15.63 22.41 18.95
CA VAL A 125 14.25 22.08 19.34
C VAL A 125 13.23 22.32 18.22
N ALA A 126 12.19 21.46 18.19
CA ALA A 126 10.81 21.64 17.67
C ALA A 126 10.62 21.85 16.14
N GLU A 127 9.58 21.37 15.46
CA GLU A 127 8.22 20.96 15.87
C GLU A 127 7.50 20.27 14.67
N SER A 128 6.32 19.72 14.96
CA SER A 128 5.23 19.21 14.08
C SER A 128 5.23 17.70 13.74
N ALA A 129 4.26 17.02 14.35
CA ALA A 129 3.88 15.64 14.06
C ALA A 129 2.85 15.60 12.92
N PRO A 130 2.92 14.65 11.96
CA PRO A 130 1.84 14.41 11.04
C PRO A 130 0.81 13.45 11.65
N SER A 131 -0.45 13.85 11.55
CA SER A 131 -1.66 13.05 11.74
C SER A 131 -1.73 11.89 10.74
N GLN A 132 -2.34 10.78 11.19
CA GLN A 132 -2.57 9.53 10.44
C GLN A 132 -3.19 9.75 9.04
N PRO A 133 -2.73 9.02 8.00
CA PRO A 133 -3.36 9.02 6.67
C PRO A 133 -4.54 8.05 6.58
N GLN A 134 -5.58 8.49 5.88
CA GLN A 134 -6.67 7.65 5.38
C GLN A 134 -6.23 6.93 4.09
N VAL A 135 -6.72 5.70 3.93
CA VAL A 135 -6.63 4.85 2.73
C VAL A 135 -7.06 5.62 1.48
N LYS A 136 -6.25 5.59 0.42
CA LYS A 136 -6.66 5.89 -0.95
C LYS A 136 -6.71 4.58 -1.77
N GLU A 137 -7.55 4.60 -2.77
CA GLU A 137 -7.73 3.50 -3.71
C GLU A 137 -7.00 3.86 -5.01
N THR A 138 -6.78 2.90 -5.92
CA THR A 138 -6.45 3.25 -7.31
C THR A 138 -7.62 4.05 -7.90
N ASP A 139 -7.34 5.26 -8.36
CA ASP A 139 -8.36 6.14 -8.94
C ASP A 139 -8.30 6.15 -10.48
N ALA A 140 -9.38 6.66 -11.07
CA ALA A 140 -9.50 6.87 -12.52
C ALA A 140 -8.89 8.21 -12.98
N ILE A 141 -8.45 9.08 -12.08
CA ILE A 141 -8.08 10.48 -12.39
C ILE A 141 -6.57 10.61 -12.65
N THR A 142 -5.77 9.76 -12.02
CA THR A 142 -4.31 9.80 -12.09
C THR A 142 -3.85 9.68 -13.54
N ALA A 143 -3.20 10.73 -14.03
CA ALA A 143 -2.57 10.72 -15.34
C ALA A 143 -1.38 9.75 -15.33
N ASP A 144 -1.41 8.75 -16.21
CA ASP A 144 -0.25 7.91 -16.48
C ASP A 144 0.64 8.68 -17.48
N PRO A 145 1.76 9.29 -17.06
CA PRO A 145 2.52 10.21 -17.90
C PRO A 145 3.17 9.53 -19.11
N VAL A 146 3.22 8.20 -19.13
CA VAL A 146 3.83 7.41 -20.20
C VAL A 146 2.92 6.22 -20.54
N PHE A 147 2.16 6.34 -21.63
CA PHE A 147 1.34 5.26 -22.20
C PHE A 147 1.85 4.90 -23.60
N VAL A 148 2.60 3.80 -23.70
CA VAL A 148 3.33 3.39 -24.90
C VAL A 148 3.04 1.92 -25.21
N GLY A 149 2.98 1.56 -26.51
CA GLY A 149 2.83 0.18 -26.98
C GLY A 149 1.44 -0.44 -26.77
N ARG A 150 0.44 0.36 -26.42
CA ARG A 150 -0.91 -0.10 -26.01
C ARG A 150 -2.05 0.56 -26.78
N GLN A 151 -1.75 1.36 -27.81
CA GLN A 151 -2.73 2.11 -28.59
C GLN A 151 -3.71 1.18 -29.32
N ASN A 152 -3.22 0.04 -29.83
CA ASN A 152 -4.06 -0.97 -30.47
C ASN A 152 -4.96 -1.68 -29.46
N ASP A 153 -4.44 -1.99 -28.27
CA ASP A 153 -5.24 -2.58 -27.18
C ASP A 153 -6.38 -1.62 -26.78
N GLU A 154 -6.05 -0.35 -26.52
CA GLU A 154 -7.02 0.71 -26.19
C GLU A 154 -8.10 0.82 -27.28
N SER A 155 -7.70 0.90 -28.55
CA SER A 155 -8.63 1.05 -29.68
C SER A 155 -9.60 -0.13 -29.79
N LYS A 156 -9.10 -1.36 -29.67
CA LYS A 156 -9.93 -2.58 -29.71
C LYS A 156 -10.99 -2.58 -28.63
N PHE A 157 -10.59 -2.27 -27.38
CA PHE A 157 -11.54 -2.23 -26.27
C PHE A 157 -12.56 -1.11 -26.44
N VAL A 158 -12.13 0.09 -26.82
CA VAL A 158 -13.04 1.22 -27.05
C VAL A 158 -14.05 0.88 -28.14
N GLU A 159 -13.62 0.29 -29.26
CA GLU A 159 -14.52 -0.14 -30.34
C GLU A 159 -15.51 -1.21 -29.85
N GLN A 160 -15.04 -2.19 -29.07
CA GLN A 160 -15.88 -3.26 -28.54
C GLN A 160 -16.94 -2.73 -27.55
N ILE A 161 -16.58 -1.83 -26.64
CA ILE A 161 -17.51 -1.32 -25.63
C ILE A 161 -18.45 -0.23 -26.15
N THR A 162 -18.11 0.41 -27.27
CA THR A 162 -18.95 1.43 -27.91
C THR A 162 -19.76 0.91 -29.11
N GLY A 163 -19.61 -0.37 -29.43
CA GLY A 163 -20.40 -1.07 -30.47
C GLY A 163 -21.79 -1.50 -30.00
N GLU A 164 -22.44 -2.33 -30.82
CA GLU A 164 -23.75 -2.89 -30.47
C GLU A 164 -23.63 -4.02 -29.43
N ILE A 165 -24.09 -3.74 -28.20
CA ILE A 165 -24.11 -4.70 -27.10
C ILE A 165 -25.55 -5.11 -26.81
N ASN A 166 -25.85 -6.38 -27.03
CA ASN A 166 -27.19 -6.94 -26.85
C ASN A 166 -27.48 -7.46 -25.43
N ASP A 167 -26.44 -7.62 -24.62
CA ASP A 167 -26.54 -8.04 -23.23
C ASP A 167 -26.94 -6.88 -22.31
N VAL A 168 -27.58 -7.22 -21.19
CA VAL A 168 -27.84 -6.24 -20.10
C VAL A 168 -26.51 -5.75 -19.53
N PHE A 169 -25.63 -6.68 -19.18
CA PHE A 169 -24.24 -6.42 -18.79
C PHE A 169 -23.30 -7.36 -19.57
N SER A 170 -22.47 -6.77 -20.43
CA SER A 170 -21.34 -7.46 -21.05
C SER A 170 -20.12 -7.37 -20.14
N VAL A 171 -19.38 -8.46 -19.96
CA VAL A 171 -18.24 -8.55 -19.03
C VAL A 171 -16.97 -8.78 -19.83
N LEU A 172 -15.97 -7.93 -19.65
CA LEU A 172 -14.71 -7.93 -20.39
C LEU A 172 -13.52 -8.03 -19.43
N PRO A 173 -12.99 -9.24 -19.19
CA PRO A 173 -11.83 -9.44 -18.34
C PRO A 173 -10.53 -9.11 -19.07
N ILE A 174 -9.66 -8.33 -18.44
CA ILE A 174 -8.27 -8.05 -18.82
C ILE A 174 -7.38 -8.81 -17.84
N VAL A 175 -6.62 -9.77 -18.35
CA VAL A 175 -5.81 -10.71 -17.57
C VAL A 175 -4.34 -10.51 -17.88
N GLY A 176 -3.47 -10.70 -16.89
CA GLY A 176 -2.02 -10.64 -17.10
C GLY A 176 -1.24 -10.46 -15.81
N MET A 177 0.07 -10.64 -15.88
CA MET A 177 0.97 -10.59 -14.72
C MET A 177 0.92 -9.24 -13.98
N GLY A 178 1.40 -9.22 -12.73
CA GLY A 178 1.60 -7.97 -11.97
C GLY A 178 2.52 -7.00 -12.73
N GLY A 179 2.21 -5.70 -12.69
CA GLY A 179 3.02 -4.66 -13.34
C GLY A 179 2.94 -4.58 -14.87
N ILE A 180 2.13 -5.43 -15.52
CA ILE A 180 2.01 -5.49 -17.00
C ILE A 180 1.17 -4.34 -17.62
N GLY A 181 0.50 -3.54 -16.79
CA GLY A 181 -0.26 -2.35 -17.21
C GLY A 181 -1.76 -2.54 -17.42
N LYS A 182 -2.39 -3.56 -16.81
CA LYS A 182 -3.85 -3.80 -16.91
C LYS A 182 -4.67 -2.59 -16.42
N THR A 183 -4.37 -2.13 -15.21
CA THR A 183 -5.02 -0.98 -14.59
C THR A 183 -4.81 0.29 -15.43
N THR A 184 -3.60 0.51 -15.93
CA THR A 184 -3.28 1.61 -16.86
C THR A 184 -4.13 1.55 -18.13
N LEU A 185 -4.26 0.37 -18.77
CA LEU A 185 -5.12 0.20 -19.95
C LEU A 185 -6.59 0.45 -19.62
N ALA A 186 -7.10 -0.08 -18.50
CA ALA A 186 -8.47 0.14 -18.06
C ALA A 186 -8.76 1.63 -17.79
N ARG A 187 -7.84 2.38 -17.17
CA ARG A 187 -7.98 3.83 -16.98
C ARG A 187 -8.03 4.57 -18.31
N ARG A 188 -7.21 4.18 -19.28
CA ARG A 188 -7.20 4.76 -20.62
C ARG A 188 -8.52 4.55 -21.34
N ILE A 189 -9.06 3.34 -21.30
CA ILE A 189 -10.39 3.01 -21.85
C ILE A 189 -11.48 3.82 -21.12
N PHE A 190 -11.44 3.88 -19.80
CA PHE A 190 -12.41 4.58 -18.96
C PHE A 190 -12.48 6.08 -19.28
N ASN A 191 -11.33 6.72 -19.47
CA ASN A 191 -11.21 8.15 -19.78
C ASN A 191 -11.21 8.48 -21.27
N HIS A 192 -11.37 7.48 -22.14
CA HIS A 192 -11.33 7.71 -23.58
C HIS A 192 -12.54 8.56 -24.02
N PRO A 193 -12.38 9.57 -24.91
CA PRO A 193 -13.48 10.47 -25.29
C PRO A 193 -14.71 9.74 -25.84
N ARG A 194 -14.51 8.67 -26.64
CA ARG A 194 -15.63 7.85 -27.13
C ARG A 194 -16.38 7.14 -25.99
N THR A 195 -15.67 6.65 -24.99
CA THR A 195 -16.27 6.02 -23.81
C THR A 195 -17.07 7.04 -23.02
N GLU A 196 -16.50 8.22 -22.78
CA GLU A 196 -17.17 9.33 -22.09
C GLU A 196 -18.46 9.76 -22.80
N THR A 197 -18.47 9.81 -24.13
CA THR A 197 -19.68 10.17 -24.89
C THR A 197 -20.72 9.04 -24.97
N HIS A 198 -20.30 7.78 -24.79
CA HIS A 198 -21.16 6.61 -25.03
C HIS A 198 -21.89 6.13 -23.77
N PHE A 199 -21.30 6.33 -22.59
CA PHE A 199 -21.83 5.89 -21.30
C PHE A 199 -22.28 7.09 -20.46
N ASP A 200 -23.51 7.04 -19.96
CA ASP A 200 -24.08 8.08 -19.09
C ASP A 200 -23.41 8.11 -17.71
N GLU A 201 -22.98 6.95 -17.23
CA GLU A 201 -22.29 6.78 -15.95
C GLU A 201 -21.04 5.92 -16.14
N ARG A 202 -19.93 6.36 -15.55
CA ARG A 202 -18.66 5.63 -15.54
C ARG A 202 -18.22 5.48 -14.10
N ILE A 203 -18.03 4.24 -13.66
CA ILE A 203 -17.79 3.89 -12.26
C ILE A 203 -16.50 3.10 -12.17
N TRP A 204 -15.60 3.53 -11.29
CA TRP A 204 -14.37 2.81 -10.98
C TRP A 204 -14.43 2.30 -9.54
N VAL A 205 -14.12 1.02 -9.34
CA VAL A 205 -14.05 0.39 -8.02
C VAL A 205 -12.81 -0.48 -7.96
N CYS A 206 -11.91 -0.18 -7.04
CA CYS A 206 -10.85 -1.10 -6.65
C CYS A 206 -11.44 -2.19 -5.73
N VAL A 207 -11.24 -3.45 -6.06
CA VAL A 207 -11.79 -4.57 -5.27
C VAL A 207 -10.72 -5.09 -4.33
N SER A 208 -11.01 -5.08 -3.02
CA SER A 208 -10.11 -5.68 -2.04
C SER A 208 -9.95 -7.19 -2.26
N GLU A 209 -8.84 -7.78 -1.80
CA GLU A 209 -8.59 -9.24 -1.89
C GLU A 209 -9.79 -10.08 -1.40
N LYS A 210 -10.47 -9.60 -0.34
CA LYS A 210 -11.74 -10.20 0.09
C LYS A 210 -12.87 -9.71 -0.81
N PHE A 211 -13.39 -10.61 -1.65
CA PHE A 211 -14.60 -10.35 -2.43
C PHE A 211 -15.83 -10.28 -1.51
N ASP A 212 -16.49 -9.12 -1.48
CA ASP A 212 -17.62 -8.83 -0.60
C ASP A 212 -18.66 -8.04 -1.38
N VAL A 213 -19.69 -8.73 -1.87
CA VAL A 213 -20.72 -8.16 -2.76
C VAL A 213 -21.40 -6.93 -2.15
N PRO A 214 -21.87 -6.94 -0.87
CA PRO A 214 -22.38 -5.73 -0.22
C PRO A 214 -21.41 -4.54 -0.26
N LYS A 215 -20.12 -4.76 0.02
CA LYS A 215 -19.12 -3.69 -0.03
C LYS A 215 -18.91 -3.17 -1.44
N ILE A 216 -18.79 -4.05 -2.43
CA ILE A 216 -18.60 -3.66 -3.84
C ILE A 216 -19.79 -2.81 -4.31
N LEU A 217 -21.03 -3.25 -4.05
CA LEU A 217 -22.23 -2.49 -4.40
C LEU A 217 -22.28 -1.12 -3.70
N LYS A 218 -21.81 -1.05 -2.45
CA LYS A 218 -21.70 0.21 -1.72
C LYS A 218 -20.62 1.12 -2.34
N SER A 219 -19.46 0.59 -2.73
CA SER A 219 -18.42 1.36 -3.42
C SER A 219 -18.92 1.90 -4.76
N ILE A 220 -19.64 1.09 -5.55
CA ILE A 220 -20.30 1.55 -6.79
C ILE A 220 -21.24 2.73 -6.50
N LEU A 221 -22.04 2.63 -5.43
CA LEU A 221 -22.97 3.69 -5.04
C LEU A 221 -22.26 4.97 -4.60
N VAL A 222 -21.20 4.85 -3.82
CA VAL A 222 -20.39 5.99 -3.36
C VAL A 222 -19.71 6.69 -4.55
N SER A 223 -19.24 5.94 -5.54
CA SER A 223 -18.71 6.54 -6.79
C SER A 223 -19.76 7.34 -7.59
N LEU A 224 -21.06 7.12 -7.35
CA LEU A 224 -22.18 7.85 -7.97
C LEU A 224 -22.76 8.96 -7.08
N MET A 225 -22.36 9.03 -5.80
CA MET A 225 -22.95 9.91 -4.81
C MET A 225 -21.90 10.43 -3.81
N GLU A 226 -21.81 11.75 -3.66
CA GLU A 226 -20.90 12.36 -2.67
C GLU A 226 -21.21 11.93 -1.22
N THR A 227 -22.47 11.61 -0.89
CA THR A 227 -22.87 11.18 0.46
C THR A 227 -23.96 10.12 0.44
N PHE A 228 -23.75 9.00 1.15
CA PHE A 228 -24.76 7.98 1.41
C PHE A 228 -24.63 7.44 2.84
N GLN A 229 -25.71 7.52 3.63
CA GLN A 229 -25.73 7.09 5.05
C GLN A 229 -26.46 5.76 5.29
N GLY A 230 -27.02 5.15 4.24
CA GLY A 230 -27.65 3.83 4.36
C GLY A 230 -26.61 2.72 4.50
N ASP A 231 -26.91 1.71 5.32
CA ASP A 231 -26.00 0.55 5.47
C ASP A 231 -26.68 -0.79 5.18
N SER A 232 -28.01 -0.81 5.04
CA SER A 232 -28.72 -2.02 4.64
C SER A 232 -28.54 -2.28 3.14
N ARG A 233 -28.39 -3.56 2.76
CA ARG A 233 -28.34 -3.97 1.34
C ARG A 233 -29.54 -3.44 0.55
N HIS A 234 -30.73 -3.44 1.15
CA HIS A 234 -31.94 -2.95 0.49
C HIS A 234 -31.84 -1.45 0.16
N ALA A 235 -31.36 -0.63 1.11
CA ALA A 235 -31.17 0.80 0.89
C ALA A 235 -30.12 1.08 -0.21
N VAL A 236 -29.02 0.33 -0.23
CA VAL A 236 -27.98 0.42 -1.28
C VAL A 236 -28.58 0.09 -2.65
N MET A 237 -29.31 -1.03 -2.74
CA MET A 237 -29.93 -1.49 -4.00
C MET A 237 -30.98 -0.50 -4.52
N ASP A 238 -31.83 0.06 -3.66
CA ASP A 238 -32.83 1.05 -4.05
C ASP A 238 -32.19 2.37 -4.53
N ALA A 239 -31.11 2.80 -3.86
CA ALA A 239 -30.36 3.98 -4.24
C ALA A 239 -29.64 3.80 -5.59
N LEU A 240 -28.98 2.65 -5.78
CA LEU A 240 -28.37 2.27 -7.06
C LEU A 240 -29.40 2.22 -8.18
N ARG A 241 -30.55 1.57 -7.93
CA ARG A 241 -31.65 1.50 -8.92
C ARG A 241 -32.11 2.88 -9.33
N LYS A 242 -32.28 3.82 -8.40
CA LYS A 242 -32.69 5.20 -8.72
C LYS A 242 -31.63 5.94 -9.53
N LYS A 243 -30.34 5.72 -9.28
CA LYS A 243 -29.25 6.42 -9.98
C LYS A 243 -28.96 5.87 -11.36
N LEU A 244 -29.00 4.55 -11.51
CA LEU A 244 -28.67 3.86 -12.76
C LEU A 244 -29.89 3.61 -13.67
N LYS A 245 -31.09 3.98 -13.21
CA LYS A 245 -32.32 3.85 -14.01
C LYS A 245 -32.17 4.58 -15.34
N ASP A 246 -32.45 3.87 -16.43
CA ASP A 246 -32.45 4.39 -17.81
C ASP A 246 -31.10 4.95 -18.28
N LYS A 247 -30.01 4.57 -17.60
CA LYS A 247 -28.64 4.97 -17.93
C LYS A 247 -27.85 3.78 -18.46
N ARG A 248 -26.96 4.05 -19.40
CA ARG A 248 -25.91 3.13 -19.82
C ARG A 248 -24.69 3.34 -18.94
N CYS A 249 -24.27 2.30 -18.24
CA CYS A 249 -23.12 2.38 -17.34
C CYS A 249 -21.91 1.54 -17.82
N LEU A 250 -20.72 2.12 -17.62
CA LEU A 250 -19.46 1.40 -17.63
C LEU A 250 -18.98 1.26 -16.18
N ILE A 251 -18.73 0.02 -15.76
CA ILE A 251 -18.19 -0.29 -14.43
C ILE A 251 -16.82 -0.92 -14.62
N VAL A 252 -15.80 -0.39 -13.96
CA VAL A 252 -14.47 -1.02 -13.86
C VAL A 252 -14.32 -1.60 -12.47
N LEU A 253 -14.09 -2.90 -12.40
CA LEU A 253 -13.70 -3.63 -11.19
C LEU A 253 -12.20 -3.93 -11.31
N ASP A 254 -11.39 -3.11 -10.64
CA ASP A 254 -9.93 -3.19 -10.68
C ASP A 254 -9.39 -4.18 -9.65
N ASP A 255 -8.43 -4.99 -10.07
CA ASP A 255 -7.73 -6.05 -9.36
C ASP A 255 -8.64 -7.07 -8.66
N LEU A 256 -9.41 -7.82 -9.45
CA LEU A 256 -10.34 -8.82 -8.94
C LEU A 256 -9.65 -10.13 -8.53
N TRP A 257 -9.91 -10.60 -7.30
CA TRP A 257 -9.34 -11.83 -6.71
C TRP A 257 -10.34 -12.99 -6.57
N ASN A 258 -11.61 -12.79 -6.93
CA ASN A 258 -12.69 -13.74 -6.64
C ASN A 258 -12.52 -15.13 -7.27
N ASP A 259 -12.49 -16.16 -6.44
CA ASP A 259 -12.38 -17.56 -6.84
C ASP A 259 -13.72 -18.34 -6.77
N LYS A 260 -14.82 -17.68 -6.39
CA LYS A 260 -16.14 -18.32 -6.24
C LYS A 260 -17.17 -17.80 -7.24
N ARG A 261 -17.73 -18.73 -8.03
CA ARG A 261 -18.79 -18.40 -9.00
C ARG A 261 -20.06 -17.85 -8.35
N GLU A 262 -20.47 -18.40 -7.22
CA GLU A 262 -21.70 -17.98 -6.53
C GLU A 262 -21.67 -16.51 -6.12
N GLU A 263 -20.53 -16.01 -5.62
CA GLU A 263 -20.38 -14.62 -5.21
C GLU A 263 -20.38 -13.68 -6.42
N TRP A 264 -19.73 -14.07 -7.52
CA TRP A 264 -19.80 -13.33 -8.79
C TRP A 264 -21.22 -13.26 -9.35
N ASP A 265 -21.94 -14.39 -9.36
CA ASP A 265 -23.30 -14.46 -9.83
C ASP A 265 -24.23 -13.60 -8.97
N ASP A 266 -24.04 -13.54 -7.64
CA ASP A 266 -24.79 -12.61 -6.77
C ASP A 266 -24.56 -11.15 -7.17
N LEU A 267 -23.30 -10.72 -7.39
CA LEU A 267 -23.00 -9.36 -7.84
C LEU A 267 -23.63 -9.06 -9.20
N LYS A 268 -23.45 -9.95 -10.19
CA LYS A 268 -23.98 -9.75 -11.54
C LYS A 268 -25.51 -9.70 -11.55
N ASN A 269 -26.17 -10.59 -10.81
CA ASN A 269 -27.63 -10.60 -10.68
C ASN A 269 -28.15 -9.35 -9.96
N ALA A 270 -27.44 -8.88 -8.93
CA ALA A 270 -27.78 -7.62 -8.26
C ALA A 270 -27.72 -6.43 -9.23
N LEU A 271 -26.65 -6.31 -10.02
CA LEU A 271 -26.49 -5.25 -11.02
C LEU A 271 -27.57 -5.32 -12.10
N MET A 272 -27.90 -6.51 -12.62
CA MET A 272 -29.00 -6.70 -13.57
C MET A 272 -30.37 -6.32 -12.98
N GLY A 273 -30.60 -6.60 -11.70
CA GLY A 273 -31.83 -6.21 -11.00
C GLY A 273 -31.94 -4.71 -10.72
N VAL A 274 -30.80 -4.02 -10.64
CA VAL A 274 -30.69 -2.57 -10.48
C VAL A 274 -30.90 -1.85 -11.81
N ASN A 275 -30.27 -2.34 -12.88
CA ASN A 275 -30.35 -1.77 -14.22
C ASN A 275 -30.61 -2.88 -15.27
N PRO A 276 -31.87 -3.05 -15.72
CA PRO A 276 -32.23 -4.08 -16.70
C PRO A 276 -31.99 -3.65 -18.15
N ASN A 277 -31.47 -2.44 -18.39
CA ASN A 277 -31.24 -1.92 -19.74
C ASN A 277 -30.09 -2.64 -20.44
N LYS A 278 -30.14 -2.70 -21.76
CA LYS A 278 -29.05 -3.27 -22.57
C LYS A 278 -27.91 -2.26 -22.77
N GLY A 279 -26.72 -2.80 -22.99
CA GLY A 279 -25.55 -2.01 -23.37
C GLY A 279 -24.68 -1.55 -22.21
N ASN A 280 -24.89 -2.06 -21.00
CA ASN A 280 -23.95 -1.81 -19.90
C ASN A 280 -22.73 -2.73 -20.02
N VAL A 281 -21.59 -2.26 -19.51
CA VAL A 281 -20.31 -2.97 -19.59
C VAL A 281 -19.65 -3.04 -18.22
N ILE A 282 -19.09 -4.21 -17.90
CA ILE A 282 -18.18 -4.41 -16.77
C ILE A 282 -16.80 -4.76 -17.31
N ILE A 283 -15.81 -3.91 -17.09
CA ILE A 283 -14.40 -4.25 -17.30
C ILE A 283 -13.86 -4.80 -15.99
N VAL A 284 -13.19 -5.95 -16.04
CA VAL A 284 -12.54 -6.57 -14.88
C VAL A 284 -11.05 -6.61 -15.15
N THR A 285 -10.20 -6.13 -14.25
CA THR A 285 -8.76 -6.41 -14.33
C THR A 285 -8.41 -7.51 -13.32
N THR A 286 -7.59 -8.48 -13.69
CA THR A 286 -7.15 -9.54 -12.77
C THR A 286 -5.79 -10.10 -13.18
N HIS A 287 -5.05 -10.66 -12.23
CA HIS A 287 -3.81 -11.39 -12.50
C HIS A 287 -4.03 -12.90 -12.63
N ASN A 288 -5.26 -13.39 -12.40
CA ASN A 288 -5.55 -14.81 -12.31
C ASN A 288 -6.57 -15.25 -13.38
N GLU A 289 -6.14 -16.14 -14.28
CA GLU A 289 -6.99 -16.70 -15.34
C GLU A 289 -8.20 -17.46 -14.78
N SER A 290 -8.08 -18.07 -13.59
CA SER A 290 -9.21 -18.73 -12.94
C SER A 290 -10.34 -17.74 -12.62
N VAL A 291 -9.99 -16.52 -12.19
CA VAL A 291 -10.97 -15.43 -11.96
C VAL A 291 -11.64 -15.06 -13.28
N ALA A 292 -10.86 -14.90 -14.36
CA ALA A 292 -11.38 -14.59 -15.69
C ALA A 292 -12.40 -15.64 -16.18
N SER A 293 -12.10 -16.92 -15.97
CA SER A 293 -12.98 -18.05 -16.32
C SER A 293 -14.30 -18.06 -15.52
N ILE A 294 -14.29 -17.50 -14.31
CA ILE A 294 -15.50 -17.35 -13.49
C ILE A 294 -16.35 -16.21 -14.04
N VAL A 295 -15.75 -15.06 -14.33
CA VAL A 295 -16.49 -13.86 -14.71
C VAL A 295 -16.97 -13.86 -16.16
N ASN A 296 -16.21 -14.48 -17.06
CA ASN A 296 -16.59 -14.71 -18.46
C ASN A 296 -15.83 -15.94 -19.04
N PRO A 297 -16.40 -17.14 -19.01
CA PRO A 297 -15.72 -18.38 -19.43
C PRO A 297 -15.43 -18.48 -20.93
N HIS A 298 -15.99 -17.59 -21.75
CA HIS A 298 -15.90 -17.70 -23.21
C HIS A 298 -15.06 -16.59 -23.85
N ASN A 299 -14.75 -15.52 -23.11
CA ASN A 299 -14.05 -14.38 -23.67
C ASN A 299 -13.30 -13.59 -22.58
N TRP A 300 -11.98 -13.62 -22.62
CA TRP A 300 -11.11 -12.72 -21.85
C TRP A 300 -9.88 -12.32 -22.66
N TYR A 301 -9.31 -11.18 -22.31
CA TYR A 301 -8.15 -10.62 -22.99
C TYR A 301 -6.88 -10.82 -22.17
N ASN A 302 -5.96 -11.62 -22.70
CA ASN A 302 -4.63 -11.74 -22.12
C ASN A 302 -3.76 -10.57 -22.59
N LEU A 303 -3.43 -9.65 -21.69
CA LEU A 303 -2.61 -8.49 -21.98
C LEU A 303 -1.16 -8.92 -22.19
N GLU A 304 -0.68 -8.79 -23.42
CA GLU A 304 0.66 -9.23 -23.83
C GLU A 304 1.77 -8.37 -23.22
N LYS A 305 3.02 -8.85 -23.29
CA LYS A 305 4.20 -8.07 -22.91
C LYS A 305 4.45 -6.94 -23.90
N LEU A 306 5.03 -5.84 -23.42
CA LEU A 306 5.52 -4.78 -24.30
C LEU A 306 6.72 -5.25 -25.13
N SER A 307 6.91 -4.62 -26.29
CA SER A 307 8.14 -4.79 -27.06
C SER A 307 9.34 -4.15 -26.35
N GLU A 308 10.54 -4.57 -26.73
CA GLU A 308 11.79 -3.99 -26.20
C GLU A 308 11.88 -2.49 -26.52
N ASP A 309 11.42 -2.08 -27.72
CA ASP A 309 11.41 -0.69 -28.14
C ASP A 309 10.39 0.16 -27.35
N ASP A 310 9.24 -0.42 -26.99
CA ASP A 310 8.28 0.24 -26.11
C ASP A 310 8.82 0.40 -24.69
N CYS A 311 9.48 -0.64 -24.15
CA CYS A 311 10.18 -0.57 -22.86
C CYS A 311 11.28 0.50 -22.89
N TRP A 312 12.07 0.57 -23.97
CA TRP A 312 13.07 1.62 -24.14
C TRP A 312 12.43 3.00 -24.17
N SER A 313 11.31 3.17 -24.89
CA SER A 313 10.58 4.42 -24.94
C SER A 313 10.12 4.88 -23.56
N ILE A 314 9.69 3.96 -22.69
CA ILE A 314 9.33 4.25 -21.31
C ILE A 314 10.55 4.69 -20.49
N ILE A 315 11.65 3.93 -20.56
CA ILE A 315 12.90 4.26 -19.86
C ILE A 315 13.37 5.65 -20.28
N LYS A 316 13.41 5.90 -21.59
CA LYS A 316 13.84 7.16 -22.18
C LYS A 316 13.00 8.34 -21.67
N ALA A 317 11.67 8.22 -21.73
CA ALA A 317 10.75 9.27 -21.29
C ALA A 317 10.89 9.58 -19.79
N LYS A 318 11.28 8.60 -18.98
CA LYS A 318 11.44 8.77 -17.54
C LYS A 318 12.82 9.29 -17.14
N ALA A 319 13.87 8.79 -17.77
CA ALA A 319 15.27 9.12 -17.48
C ALA A 319 15.66 10.51 -18.00
N PHE A 320 15.07 10.95 -19.12
CA PHE A 320 15.36 12.23 -19.76
C PHE A 320 14.13 13.15 -19.73
N GLU A 321 14.32 14.42 -19.36
CA GLU A 321 13.22 15.38 -19.22
C GLU A 321 12.75 15.98 -20.55
N SER A 322 13.62 16.02 -21.57
CA SER A 322 13.33 16.28 -22.99
C SER A 322 14.64 16.42 -23.76
N GLY A 323 14.60 16.26 -25.10
CA GLY A 323 15.76 16.46 -25.98
C GLY A 323 16.33 15.18 -26.60
N ASP A 324 17.33 15.36 -27.47
CA ASP A 324 18.02 14.24 -28.11
C ASP A 324 18.89 13.49 -27.09
N VAL A 325 18.71 12.18 -27.05
CA VAL A 325 19.50 11.29 -26.19
C VAL A 325 20.77 10.91 -26.94
N PRO A 326 21.98 11.10 -26.37
CA PRO A 326 23.21 10.73 -27.06
C PRO A 326 23.24 9.24 -27.42
N GLU A 327 23.86 8.90 -28.56
CA GLU A 327 23.82 7.56 -29.16
C GLU A 327 24.30 6.44 -28.22
N LEU A 328 25.31 6.71 -27.38
CA LEU A 328 25.77 5.75 -26.37
C LEU A 328 24.68 5.42 -25.34
N PHE A 329 23.93 6.41 -24.85
CA PHE A 329 22.81 6.18 -23.92
C PHE A 329 21.67 5.40 -24.60
N GLN A 330 21.44 5.61 -25.90
CA GLN A 330 20.45 4.83 -26.63
C GLN A 330 20.85 3.35 -26.75
N THR A 331 22.12 3.09 -27.06
CA THR A 331 22.65 1.72 -27.19
C THR A 331 22.54 0.97 -25.86
N ILE A 332 23.03 1.57 -24.78
CA ILE A 332 22.98 0.95 -23.44
C ILE A 332 21.52 0.86 -22.95
N GLY A 333 20.72 1.90 -23.18
CA GLY A 333 19.33 1.94 -22.80
C GLY A 333 18.47 0.85 -23.44
N LYS A 334 18.72 0.50 -24.71
CA LYS A 334 18.06 -0.63 -25.37
C LYS A 334 18.44 -1.97 -24.74
N ALA A 335 19.71 -2.17 -24.36
CA ALA A 335 20.13 -3.37 -23.64
C ALA A 335 19.47 -3.46 -22.25
N ILE A 336 19.32 -2.34 -21.55
CA ILE A 336 18.57 -2.28 -20.28
C ILE A 336 17.08 -2.56 -20.52
N ALA A 337 16.50 -2.11 -21.62
CA ALA A 337 15.10 -2.39 -21.98
C ALA A 337 14.85 -3.89 -22.19
N GLN A 338 15.81 -4.62 -22.78
CA GLN A 338 15.77 -6.07 -22.91
C GLN A 338 15.65 -6.76 -21.55
N GLN A 339 16.38 -6.25 -20.55
CA GLN A 339 16.31 -6.77 -19.19
C GLN A 339 14.93 -6.60 -18.57
N CYS A 340 14.14 -5.60 -18.99
CA CYS A 340 12.78 -5.38 -18.47
C CYS A 340 11.77 -6.46 -18.91
N ARG A 341 12.13 -7.34 -19.86
CA ARG A 341 11.31 -8.47 -20.34
C ARG A 341 9.86 -8.08 -20.66
N GLY A 342 9.68 -6.89 -21.24
CA GLY A 342 8.37 -6.35 -21.63
C GLY A 342 7.47 -5.89 -20.49
N SER A 343 8.00 -5.70 -19.27
CA SER A 343 7.27 -5.16 -18.11
C SER A 343 7.32 -3.62 -18.11
N PRO A 344 6.17 -2.92 -18.27
CA PRO A 344 6.11 -1.47 -18.18
C PRO A 344 6.56 -0.94 -16.80
N LEU A 345 6.20 -1.64 -15.71
CA LEU A 345 6.61 -1.24 -14.37
C LEU A 345 8.14 -1.29 -14.21
N ALA A 346 8.79 -2.36 -14.70
CA ALA A 346 10.23 -2.48 -14.67
C ALA A 346 10.89 -1.36 -15.48
N ALA A 347 10.41 -1.12 -16.71
CA ALA A 347 10.92 -0.06 -17.58
C ALA A 347 10.79 1.33 -16.94
N ASN A 348 9.65 1.64 -16.32
CA ASN A 348 9.43 2.91 -15.62
C ASN A 348 10.40 3.06 -14.45
N MET A 349 10.63 1.99 -13.70
CA MET A 349 11.53 2.02 -12.56
C MET A 349 13.00 2.16 -12.97
N MET A 350 13.44 1.44 -14.01
CA MET A 350 14.78 1.60 -14.57
C MET A 350 15.00 3.03 -15.06
N GLY A 351 14.04 3.61 -15.78
CA GLY A 351 14.11 4.99 -16.19
C GLY A 351 14.18 5.98 -15.02
N ALA A 352 13.50 5.70 -13.90
CA ALA A 352 13.59 6.52 -12.69
C ALA A 352 14.96 6.42 -12.01
N VAL A 353 15.55 5.23 -11.93
CA VAL A 353 16.88 5.00 -11.34
C VAL A 353 17.98 5.66 -12.18
N LEU A 354 17.84 5.62 -13.49
CA LEU A 354 18.82 6.15 -14.45
C LEU A 354 18.74 7.66 -14.64
N ARG A 355 17.70 8.31 -14.10
CA ARG A 355 17.51 9.76 -14.20
C ARG A 355 18.67 10.51 -13.56
N GLY A 356 19.32 11.39 -14.32
CA GLY A 356 20.44 12.21 -13.85
C GLY A 356 21.76 11.45 -13.63
N LYS A 357 21.86 10.20 -14.10
CA LYS A 357 23.07 9.36 -14.00
C LYS A 357 24.00 9.53 -15.18
N GLU A 358 25.30 9.32 -14.95
CA GLU A 358 26.32 9.39 -16.00
C GLU A 358 26.41 8.07 -16.77
N ILE A 359 27.10 8.08 -17.91
CA ILE A 359 27.16 6.92 -18.81
C ILE A 359 27.74 5.67 -18.17
N ASP A 360 28.68 5.81 -17.22
CA ASP A 360 29.31 4.68 -16.55
C ASP A 360 28.38 4.04 -15.52
N ASP A 361 27.48 4.83 -14.89
CA ASP A 361 26.41 4.28 -14.06
C ASP A 361 25.46 3.41 -14.91
N TRP A 362 25.12 3.86 -16.12
CA TRP A 362 24.25 3.12 -17.04
C TRP A 362 24.87 1.77 -17.44
N LYS A 363 26.18 1.75 -17.75
CA LYS A 363 26.90 0.49 -18.01
C LYS A 363 26.91 -0.43 -16.79
N SER A 364 27.16 0.12 -15.60
CA SER A 364 27.18 -0.68 -14.36
C SER A 364 25.85 -1.39 -14.12
N ILE A 365 24.73 -0.76 -14.50
CA ILE A 365 23.39 -1.34 -14.39
C ILE A 365 23.13 -2.36 -15.50
N GLN A 366 23.58 -2.10 -16.72
CA GLN A 366 23.53 -3.05 -17.83
C GLN A 366 24.23 -4.37 -17.48
N ASP A 367 25.36 -4.32 -16.76
CA ASP A 367 26.16 -5.50 -16.42
C ASP A 367 25.53 -6.40 -15.33
N ILE A 368 24.39 -6.02 -14.73
CA ILE A 368 23.70 -6.77 -13.65
C ILE A 368 22.91 -8.00 -14.20
N GLU A 369 23.26 -8.50 -15.39
CA GLU A 369 22.43 -9.45 -16.13
C GLU A 369 22.07 -10.71 -15.29
N PRO A 370 20.78 -11.08 -15.19
CA PRO A 370 20.36 -12.19 -14.35
C PRO A 370 20.24 -13.46 -15.18
N SER A 371 20.94 -14.51 -14.76
CA SER A 371 21.06 -15.79 -15.48
C SER A 371 19.74 -16.59 -15.63
N ASN A 372 18.65 -16.23 -14.94
CA ASN A 372 17.36 -16.92 -14.96
C ASN A 372 16.18 -16.02 -14.46
N ILE A 373 14.95 -16.56 -14.40
CA ILE A 373 13.74 -15.82 -13.95
C ILE A 373 13.78 -15.48 -12.45
N GLU A 374 14.29 -16.38 -11.60
CA GLU A 374 14.55 -16.08 -10.18
C GLU A 374 15.65 -15.04 -10.02
N GLY A 375 16.70 -15.13 -10.84
CA GLY A 375 17.73 -14.10 -10.96
C GLY A 375 17.14 -12.76 -11.38
N TYR A 376 16.15 -12.74 -12.27
CA TYR A 376 15.47 -11.52 -12.70
C TYR A 376 14.70 -10.85 -11.56
N GLN A 377 13.94 -11.63 -10.77
CA GLN A 377 13.32 -11.10 -9.55
C GLN A 377 14.39 -10.61 -8.56
N ASN A 378 15.47 -11.35 -8.34
CA ASN A 378 16.57 -10.95 -7.45
C ASN A 378 17.40 -9.75 -7.96
N SER A 379 17.53 -9.56 -9.28
CA SER A 379 18.30 -8.47 -9.90
C SER A 379 17.51 -7.18 -9.97
N MET A 380 16.21 -7.25 -10.26
CA MET A 380 15.29 -6.15 -10.03
C MET A 380 15.29 -5.86 -8.53
N VAL A 381 15.13 -6.85 -7.64
CA VAL A 381 15.29 -6.62 -6.19
C VAL A 381 16.68 -6.09 -5.82
N LYS A 382 17.74 -6.24 -6.62
CA LYS A 382 19.02 -5.56 -6.39
C LYS A 382 19.00 -4.11 -6.86
N VAL A 383 18.65 -3.81 -8.11
CA VAL A 383 18.53 -2.41 -8.60
C VAL A 383 17.47 -1.62 -7.82
N LEU A 384 16.47 -2.32 -7.31
CA LEU A 384 15.34 -1.83 -6.53
C LEU A 384 15.47 -2.17 -5.04
N SER A 385 16.62 -2.70 -4.59
CA SER A 385 16.75 -3.17 -3.21
C SER A 385 16.52 -2.00 -2.28
N PHE A 386 15.84 -2.29 -1.18
CA PHE A 386 15.97 -1.53 0.05
C PHE A 386 17.43 -1.08 0.28
N ASP A 387 18.42 -1.91 -0.06
CA ASP A 387 19.84 -1.61 0.09
C ASP A 387 20.37 -0.46 -0.79
N HIS A 388 19.78 -0.25 -1.96
CA HIS A 388 20.25 0.73 -2.96
C HIS A 388 19.48 2.07 -2.91
N LEU A 389 18.52 2.23 -2.00
CA LEU A 389 17.88 3.51 -1.76
C LEU A 389 18.91 4.53 -1.22
N PRO A 390 18.93 5.76 -1.76
CA PRO A 390 20.03 6.72 -1.53
C PRO A 390 20.06 7.30 -0.11
N SER A 391 19.05 7.05 0.72
CA SER A 391 19.03 7.49 2.12
C SER A 391 18.32 6.48 3.01
N SER A 392 18.77 6.38 4.27
CA SER A 392 18.13 5.56 5.30
C SER A 392 16.65 5.94 5.50
N SER A 393 16.32 7.23 5.39
CA SER A 393 14.93 7.69 5.48
C SER A 393 14.03 7.12 4.38
N LEU A 394 14.54 6.94 3.15
CA LEU A 394 13.77 6.29 2.08
C LEU A 394 13.63 4.78 2.32
N LYS A 395 14.64 4.16 2.92
CA LYS A 395 14.59 2.75 3.34
C LYS A 395 13.52 2.55 4.39
N GLU A 396 13.54 3.35 5.45
CA GLU A 396 12.51 3.37 6.50
C GLU A 396 11.12 3.67 5.93
N CYS A 397 10.98 4.64 5.02
CA CYS A 397 9.70 4.88 4.35
C CYS A 397 9.24 3.64 3.56
N SER A 398 10.12 2.98 2.83
CA SER A 398 9.78 1.75 2.09
C SER A 398 9.43 0.58 3.01
N ALA A 399 10.10 0.43 4.15
CA ALA A 399 9.76 -0.58 5.16
C ALA A 399 8.46 -0.23 5.89
N TYR A 400 8.20 1.05 6.14
CA TYR A 400 6.94 1.52 6.70
C TYR A 400 5.77 1.13 5.78
N CYS A 401 5.94 1.26 4.46
CA CYS A 401 4.94 0.83 3.48
C CYS A 401 4.59 -0.67 3.57
N SER A 402 5.48 -1.54 4.06
CA SER A 402 5.21 -3.00 4.14
C SER A 402 4.35 -3.41 5.34
N ILE A 403 4.14 -2.50 6.29
CA ILE A 403 3.29 -2.73 7.47
C ILE A 403 1.81 -2.64 7.10
N PHE A 404 1.50 -1.93 6.01
CA PHE A 404 0.13 -1.75 5.57
C PHE A 404 -0.35 -2.94 4.73
N PRO A 405 -1.64 -3.33 4.85
CA PRO A 405 -2.22 -4.36 4.00
C PRO A 405 -2.02 -4.06 2.52
N LYS A 406 -1.96 -5.10 1.69
CA LYS A 406 -1.83 -4.91 0.25
C LYS A 406 -3.00 -4.06 -0.29
N ASP A 407 -2.69 -3.16 -1.23
CA ASP A 407 -3.62 -2.22 -1.86
C ASP A 407 -4.30 -1.24 -0.89
N SER A 408 -3.78 -1.13 0.33
CA SER A 408 -4.04 0.01 1.18
C SER A 408 -3.13 1.18 0.82
N LEU A 409 -3.56 2.39 1.14
CA LEU A 409 -2.73 3.55 0.90
C LEU A 409 -2.12 4.10 2.16
N ILE A 410 -0.96 4.67 1.93
CA ILE A 410 0.05 5.08 2.89
C ILE A 410 0.21 6.59 2.80
#